data_AF-A0A6A4YDB5-F1
#
_entry.id   AF-A0A6A4YDB5-F1
#
_cell.length_a   1.000
_cell.length_b   1.000
_cell.length_c   1.000
_cell.angle_alpha   90.00
_cell.angle_beta   90.00
_cell.angle_gamma   90.00
#
_symmetry.space_group_name_H-M   'P 1'
#
loop_
_entity.id
_entity.type
_entity.pdbx_description
1 polymer ?
#
loop_
_entity_poly.entity_id
_entity_poly.type
_entity_poly.pdbx_seq_one_letter_code
_entity_poly.pdbx_strand_id
1 'polypeptide(L)'
;MGAIFVGVLTSPPLAQLISSFQGGVSEAVYVIQHCISSWHCIDGVHGRLNQRPKCAKQAWPSRGGGVNIHMDELEPIMAARHEVMAPLLASDQVSLLHDLLATDPFARAVVAEYAAFYGLVDLFQAVLQHAAKIQTCAKWHYISKYVELATCYRPTTGSLHQLAAYHGHACILDALRDNADANYSIENARGGPEEYSDIHVAAERGNVAHLNYILDNIEQHGRQCTKPSCTNKRPHVNYAIGAPLLDTMAAD
;
A
#
# COMPACT_ATOMS: atom_id res chain seq x y z
N MET A 1 -3.97 6.67 -59.36
CA MET A 1 -3.94 5.88 -58.11
C MET A 1 -4.13 6.80 -56.88
N GLY A 2 -5.25 7.52 -56.77
CA GLY A 2 -5.47 8.50 -55.69
C GLY A 2 -6.76 8.30 -54.88
N ALA A 3 -7.65 7.39 -55.29
CA ALA A 3 -8.97 7.24 -54.68
C ALA A 3 -9.04 6.24 -53.52
N ILE A 4 -8.01 5.38 -53.34
CA ILE A 4 -8.03 4.31 -52.33
C ILE A 4 -7.62 4.83 -50.94
N PHE A 5 -6.73 5.82 -50.86
CA PHE A 5 -6.27 6.37 -49.58
C PHE A 5 -7.33 7.21 -48.85
N VAL A 6 -8.26 7.82 -49.59
CA VAL A 6 -9.31 8.67 -48.99
C VAL A 6 -10.36 7.81 -48.27
N GLY A 7 -10.67 6.61 -48.79
CA GLY A 7 -11.68 5.74 -48.19
C GLY A 7 -11.27 5.08 -46.87
N VAL A 8 -9.95 4.91 -46.63
CA VAL A 8 -9.44 4.31 -45.39
C VAL A 8 -9.61 5.28 -44.22
N LEU A 9 -9.36 6.58 -44.43
CA LEU A 9 -9.47 7.61 -43.39
C LEU A 9 -10.90 8.00 -43.03
N THR A 10 -11.90 7.62 -43.83
CA THR A 10 -13.33 7.90 -43.55
C THR A 10 -14.05 6.77 -42.83
N SER A 11 -13.36 5.68 -42.52
CA SER A 11 -13.90 4.57 -41.72
C SER A 11 -14.17 5.06 -40.29
N PRO A 12 -15.43 5.06 -39.80
CA PRO A 12 -15.75 5.51 -38.44
C PRO A 12 -14.95 4.77 -37.35
N PRO A 13 -14.70 3.44 -37.44
CA PRO A 13 -13.81 2.74 -36.53
C PRO A 13 -12.37 3.26 -36.56
N LEU A 14 -11.83 3.57 -37.74
CA LEU A 14 -10.47 4.08 -37.86
C LEU A 14 -10.37 5.52 -37.35
N ALA A 15 -11.39 6.35 -37.61
CA ALA A 15 -11.47 7.70 -37.08
C ALA A 15 -11.60 7.69 -35.55
N GLN A 16 -12.39 6.77 -34.96
CA GLN A 16 -12.43 6.56 -33.51
C GLN A 16 -11.08 6.09 -32.96
N LEU A 17 -10.42 5.15 -33.63
CA LEU A 17 -9.10 4.68 -33.24
C LEU A 17 -8.09 5.85 -33.27
N ILE A 18 -8.01 6.57 -34.38
CA ILE A 18 -7.10 7.72 -34.54
C ILE A 18 -7.41 8.81 -33.51
N SER A 19 -8.69 9.12 -33.25
CA SER A 19 -9.11 10.08 -32.24
C SER A 19 -8.76 9.63 -30.82
N SER A 20 -8.92 8.35 -30.49
CA SER A 20 -8.51 7.77 -29.19
C SER A 20 -6.98 7.75 -28.99
N PHE A 21 -6.21 8.00 -30.05
CA PHE A 21 -4.74 8.06 -30.07
C PHE A 21 -4.19 9.49 -30.30
N GLN A 22 -5.02 10.54 -30.35
CA GLN A 22 -4.55 11.91 -30.55
C GLN A 22 -3.69 12.38 -29.35
N GLY A 23 -2.37 12.33 -29.52
CA GLY A 23 -1.37 12.65 -28.50
C GLY A 23 -0.44 11.48 -28.13
N GLY A 24 -0.64 10.28 -28.71
CA GLY A 24 0.16 9.10 -28.41
C GLY A 24 -0.18 8.43 -27.07
N VAL A 25 -1.21 8.92 -26.38
CA VAL A 25 -1.72 8.41 -25.11
C VAL A 25 -3.14 7.91 -25.35
N SER A 26 -3.38 6.61 -25.16
CA SER A 26 -4.73 6.04 -25.28
C SER A 26 -5.67 6.73 -24.28
N GLU A 27 -6.90 7.04 -24.68
CA GLU A 27 -7.95 7.61 -23.79
C GLU A 27 -8.04 6.88 -22.44
N ALA A 28 -7.85 5.55 -22.45
CA ALA A 28 -7.80 4.74 -21.24
C ALA A 28 -6.67 5.16 -20.28
N VAL A 29 -5.48 5.46 -20.80
CA VAL A 29 -4.34 5.92 -19.99
C VAL A 29 -4.63 7.27 -19.34
N TYR A 30 -5.24 8.18 -20.09
CA TYR A 30 -5.62 9.48 -19.55
C TYR A 30 -6.65 9.32 -18.41
N VAL A 31 -7.67 8.48 -18.61
CA VAL A 31 -8.68 8.19 -17.58
C VAL A 31 -8.03 7.55 -16.35
N ILE A 32 -7.18 6.54 -16.53
CA ILE A 32 -6.49 5.85 -15.43
C ILE A 32 -5.60 6.84 -14.65
N GLN A 33 -4.78 7.61 -15.36
CA GLN A 33 -3.89 8.59 -14.74
C GLN A 33 -4.70 9.66 -14.01
N HIS A 34 -5.79 10.14 -14.59
CA HIS A 34 -6.67 11.12 -13.96
C HIS A 34 -7.35 10.55 -12.71
N CYS A 35 -7.91 9.34 -12.79
CA CYS A 35 -8.51 8.65 -11.65
C CYS A 35 -7.49 8.43 -10.53
N ILE A 36 -6.31 7.88 -10.86
CA ILE A 36 -5.24 7.67 -9.89
C ILE A 36 -4.86 9.00 -9.24
N SER A 37 -4.61 10.05 -10.02
CA SER A 37 -4.21 11.36 -9.51
C SER A 37 -5.24 12.01 -8.56
N SER A 38 -6.50 11.57 -8.60
CA SER A 38 -7.56 12.06 -7.70
C SER A 38 -7.63 11.30 -6.37
N TRP A 39 -6.92 10.18 -6.25
CA TRP A 39 -6.87 9.38 -5.04
C TRP A 39 -5.95 10.01 -3.99
N HIS A 40 -6.15 9.64 -2.73
CA HIS A 40 -5.26 10.02 -1.64
C HIS A 40 -4.50 8.78 -1.18
N CYS A 41 -3.18 8.86 -1.01
CA CYS A 41 -2.44 7.77 -0.37
C CYS A 41 -2.94 7.56 1.07
N ILE A 42 -2.92 6.32 1.51
CA ILE A 42 -3.29 5.91 2.86
C ILE A 42 -2.03 5.95 3.71
N ASP A 43 -2.03 6.85 4.69
CA ASP A 43 -0.93 6.99 5.64
C ASP A 43 -1.06 5.96 6.78
N GLY A 44 -2.31 5.65 7.15
CA GLY A 44 -2.60 4.64 8.15
C GLY A 44 -4.09 4.28 8.18
N VAL A 45 -4.38 3.10 8.73
CA VAL A 45 -5.72 2.63 9.04
C VAL A 45 -5.88 2.64 10.55
N HIS A 46 -6.98 3.16 11.07
CA HIS A 46 -7.30 3.09 12.50
C HIS A 46 -8.68 2.47 12.73
N GLY A 47 -8.92 1.96 13.92
CA GLY A 47 -10.18 1.32 14.28
C GLY A 47 -10.59 1.56 15.72
N ARG A 48 -11.39 0.65 16.28
CA ARG A 48 -12.04 0.85 17.58
C ARG A 48 -11.17 0.48 18.77
N LEU A 49 -10.13 -0.35 18.59
CA LEU A 49 -9.31 -0.86 19.69
C LEU A 49 -8.40 0.20 20.32
N ASN A 50 -8.05 1.25 19.58
CA ASN A 50 -7.17 2.32 20.05
C ASN A 50 -7.92 3.65 19.99
N GLN A 51 -8.78 3.88 20.99
CA GLN A 51 -9.44 5.16 21.16
C GLN A 51 -8.45 6.14 21.78
N ARG A 52 -8.07 7.18 21.02
CA ARG A 52 -7.29 8.28 21.58
C ARG A 52 -8.03 8.86 22.80
N PRO A 53 -7.30 9.24 23.86
CA PRO A 53 -7.92 9.93 24.99
C PRO A 53 -8.74 11.12 24.48
N LYS A 54 -9.98 11.30 24.97
CA LYS A 54 -10.89 12.38 24.54
C LYS A 54 -10.28 13.80 24.61
N CYS A 55 -9.18 13.95 25.36
CA CYS A 55 -8.40 15.17 25.50
C CYS A 55 -7.57 15.51 24.24
N ALA A 56 -7.20 14.51 23.43
CA ALA A 56 -6.48 14.68 22.17
C ALA A 56 -7.47 15.04 21.06
N LYS A 57 -7.84 16.31 20.95
CA LYS A 57 -8.67 16.85 19.84
C LYS A 57 -7.95 16.94 18.50
N GLN A 58 -6.72 16.44 18.43
CA GLN A 58 -5.86 16.57 17.25
C GLN A 58 -6.13 15.42 16.28
N ALA A 59 -6.31 15.74 15.00
CA ALA A 59 -6.40 14.76 13.93
C ALA A 59 -5.20 13.79 14.00
N TRP A 60 -5.39 12.55 13.57
CA TRP A 60 -4.31 11.58 13.45
C TRP A 60 -3.17 12.21 12.63
N PRO A 61 -1.92 12.20 13.14
CA PRO A 61 -0.82 12.85 12.46
C PRO A 61 -0.67 12.21 11.08
N SER A 62 -0.84 13.01 10.03
CA SER A 62 -0.46 12.60 8.67
C SER A 62 1.04 12.80 8.53
N ARG A 63 1.73 11.73 8.18
CA ARG A 63 3.18 11.66 8.10
C ARG A 63 3.73 12.02 6.71
N GLY A 64 2.86 12.26 5.72
CA GLY A 64 3.31 12.50 4.35
C GLY A 64 2.28 13.04 3.37
N GLY A 65 1.23 13.70 3.85
CA GLY A 65 0.13 14.19 2.99
C GLY A 65 -0.86 13.10 2.58
N GLY A 66 -0.67 11.86 3.03
CA GLY A 66 -1.68 10.81 2.99
C GLY A 66 -2.75 11.02 4.07
N VAL A 67 -3.82 10.22 3.99
CA VAL A 67 -4.95 10.27 4.91
C VAL A 67 -4.91 9.08 5.87
N ASN A 68 -5.27 9.34 7.13
CA ASN A 68 -5.56 8.27 8.09
C ASN A 68 -7.04 7.92 7.94
N ILE A 69 -7.34 6.65 7.66
CA ILE A 69 -8.68 6.17 7.30
C ILE A 69 -9.23 5.31 8.43
N HIS A 70 -10.50 5.49 8.78
CA HIS A 70 -11.17 4.59 9.70
C HIS A 70 -11.46 3.24 9.01
N MET A 71 -11.31 2.14 9.74
CA MET A 71 -11.44 0.77 9.21
C MET A 71 -12.75 0.52 8.46
N ASP A 72 -13.85 1.11 8.92
CA ASP A 72 -15.19 1.02 8.29
C ASP A 72 -15.29 1.77 6.95
N GLU A 73 -14.41 2.75 6.69
CA GLU A 73 -14.37 3.51 5.44
C GLU A 73 -13.47 2.86 4.38
N LEU A 74 -12.67 1.87 4.77
CA LEU A 74 -11.65 1.30 3.92
C LEU A 74 -12.23 0.50 2.74
N GLU A 75 -13.24 -0.33 3.00
CA GLU A 75 -13.89 -1.14 1.98
C GLU A 75 -14.52 -0.29 0.85
N PRO A 76 -15.34 0.75 1.13
CA PRO A 76 -15.86 1.63 0.09
C PRO A 76 -14.77 2.31 -0.75
N ILE A 77 -13.69 2.78 -0.12
CA ILE A 77 -12.58 3.45 -0.82
C ILE A 77 -11.86 2.45 -1.74
N MET A 78 -11.58 1.25 -1.24
CA MET A 78 -10.91 0.21 -2.03
C MET A 78 -11.80 -0.39 -3.11
N ALA A 79 -13.12 -0.43 -2.91
CA ALA A 79 -14.08 -0.81 -3.94
C ALA A 79 -14.07 0.20 -5.10
N ALA A 80 -14.10 1.51 -4.81
CA ALA A 80 -13.99 2.54 -5.84
C ALA A 80 -12.67 2.45 -6.63
N ARG A 81 -11.55 2.16 -5.94
CA ARG A 81 -10.27 1.89 -6.62
C ARG A 81 -10.33 0.64 -7.48
N HIS A 82 -11.01 -0.40 -7.03
CA HIS A 82 -11.16 -1.67 -7.74
C HIS A 82 -11.96 -1.54 -9.03
N GLU A 83 -13.02 -0.73 -9.05
CA GLU A 83 -13.79 -0.45 -10.27
C GLU A 83 -12.92 0.13 -11.40
N VAL A 84 -11.86 0.87 -11.05
CA VAL A 84 -10.88 1.41 -12.01
C VAL A 84 -9.78 0.40 -12.33
N MET A 85 -9.21 -0.25 -11.30
CA MET A 85 -8.04 -1.12 -11.46
C MET A 85 -8.38 -2.48 -12.06
N ALA A 86 -9.52 -3.08 -11.72
CA ALA A 86 -9.84 -4.44 -12.15
C ALA A 86 -9.99 -4.57 -13.67
N PRO A 87 -10.71 -3.67 -14.39
CA PRO A 87 -10.77 -3.73 -15.84
C PRO A 87 -9.40 -3.53 -16.50
N LEU A 88 -8.57 -2.65 -15.95
CA LEU A 88 -7.21 -2.42 -16.44
C LEU A 88 -6.36 -3.69 -16.34
N LEU A 89 -6.38 -4.36 -15.19
CA LEU A 89 -5.63 -5.58 -14.95
C LEU A 89 -6.14 -6.78 -15.76
N ALA A 90 -7.42 -6.78 -16.14
CA ALA A 90 -8.02 -7.81 -16.98
C ALA A 90 -7.84 -7.57 -18.49
N SER A 91 -7.35 -6.39 -18.90
CA SER A 91 -7.23 -6.00 -20.30
C SER A 91 -5.80 -6.19 -20.83
N ASP A 92 -5.63 -6.11 -22.16
CA ASP A 92 -4.31 -6.09 -22.80
C ASP A 92 -3.51 -4.79 -22.50
N GLN A 93 -4.05 -3.88 -21.69
CA GLN A 93 -3.45 -2.60 -21.32
C GLN A 93 -2.50 -2.68 -20.11
N VAL A 94 -2.19 -3.88 -19.60
CA VAL A 94 -1.25 -4.07 -18.48
C VAL A 94 0.13 -3.45 -18.76
N SER A 95 0.57 -3.39 -20.02
CA SER A 95 1.81 -2.70 -20.40
C SER A 95 1.78 -1.21 -20.03
N LEU A 96 0.63 -0.55 -20.18
CA LEU A 96 0.45 0.85 -19.83
C LEU A 96 0.54 1.07 -18.32
N LEU A 97 0.02 0.14 -17.52
CA LEU A 97 0.22 0.15 -16.08
C LEU A 97 1.71 0.03 -15.74
N HIS A 98 2.46 -0.86 -16.41
CA HIS A 98 3.91 -0.94 -16.19
C HIS A 98 4.65 0.35 -16.55
N ASP A 99 4.28 1.02 -17.63
CA ASP A 99 4.85 2.33 -18.01
C ASP A 99 4.55 3.41 -16.96
N LEU A 100 3.31 3.42 -16.44
CA LEU A 100 2.92 4.30 -15.35
C LEU A 100 3.70 4.01 -14.07
N LEU A 101 3.84 2.75 -13.68
CA LEU A 101 4.62 2.33 -12.51
C LEU A 101 6.11 2.68 -12.66
N ALA A 102 6.65 2.67 -13.88
CA ALA A 102 8.04 3.04 -14.12
C ALA A 102 8.30 4.55 -13.98
N THR A 103 7.28 5.39 -14.24
CA THR A 103 7.45 6.85 -14.37
C THR A 103 6.87 7.64 -13.20
N ASP A 104 5.81 7.14 -12.58
CA ASP A 104 5.05 7.87 -11.56
C ASP A 104 5.22 7.24 -10.15
N PRO A 105 5.90 7.91 -9.21
CA PRO A 105 6.01 7.43 -7.82
C PRO A 105 4.68 7.40 -7.08
N PHE A 106 3.76 8.32 -7.38
CA PHE A 106 2.45 8.37 -6.73
C PHE A 106 1.58 7.21 -7.19
N ALA A 107 1.54 6.93 -8.50
CA ALA A 107 0.84 5.76 -9.02
C ALA A 107 1.35 4.45 -8.40
N ARG A 108 2.67 4.30 -8.23
CA ARG A 108 3.23 3.14 -7.52
C ARG A 108 2.72 3.00 -6.10
N ALA A 109 2.66 4.09 -5.33
CA ALA A 109 2.17 4.06 -3.96
C ALA A 109 0.71 3.56 -3.91
N VAL A 110 -0.17 4.16 -4.71
CA VAL A 110 -1.59 3.79 -4.68
C VAL A 110 -1.84 2.38 -5.24
N VAL A 111 -1.09 1.97 -6.26
CA VAL A 111 -1.19 0.60 -6.81
C VAL A 111 -0.64 -0.42 -5.80
N ALA A 112 0.41 -0.09 -5.03
CA ALA A 112 0.87 -0.93 -3.94
C ALA A 112 -0.19 -1.08 -2.83
N GLU A 113 -0.86 0.01 -2.44
CA GLU A 113 -1.96 -0.03 -1.47
C GLU A 113 -3.10 -0.92 -1.96
N TYR A 114 -3.50 -0.75 -3.22
CA TYR A 114 -4.52 -1.58 -3.86
C TYR A 114 -4.12 -3.07 -3.88
N ALA A 115 -2.89 -3.37 -4.32
CA ALA A 115 -2.39 -4.74 -4.38
C ALA A 115 -2.24 -5.37 -2.99
N ALA A 116 -1.84 -4.59 -1.97
CA ALA A 116 -1.77 -5.05 -0.59
C ALA A 116 -3.14 -5.38 -0.02
N PHE A 117 -4.14 -4.53 -0.27
CA PHE A 117 -5.50 -4.72 0.22
C PHE A 117 -6.20 -5.93 -0.42
N TYR A 118 -6.00 -6.17 -1.72
CA TYR A 118 -6.61 -7.30 -2.43
C TYR A 118 -5.72 -8.57 -2.49
N GLY A 119 -4.53 -8.55 -1.87
CA GLY A 119 -3.62 -9.69 -1.85
C GLY A 119 -3.03 -10.05 -3.22
N LEU A 120 -2.88 -9.08 -4.12
CA LEU A 120 -2.39 -9.28 -5.49
C LEU A 120 -0.86 -9.30 -5.52
N VAL A 121 -0.27 -10.42 -5.09
CA VAL A 121 1.19 -10.54 -4.88
C VAL A 121 2.02 -10.23 -6.13
N ASP A 122 1.60 -10.67 -7.32
CA ASP A 122 2.35 -10.46 -8.56
C ASP A 122 2.39 -8.97 -8.93
N LEU A 123 1.24 -8.29 -8.80
CA LEU A 123 1.15 -6.85 -9.02
C LEU A 123 1.98 -6.09 -7.98
N PHE A 124 1.88 -6.50 -6.72
CA PHE A 124 2.66 -5.92 -5.63
C PHE A 124 4.17 -6.03 -5.92
N GLN A 125 4.64 -7.23 -6.27
CA GLN A 125 6.04 -7.46 -6.65
C GLN A 125 6.47 -6.67 -7.88
N ALA A 126 5.61 -6.51 -8.89
CA ALA A 126 5.90 -5.66 -10.05
C ALA A 126 6.12 -4.20 -9.62
N VAL A 127 5.31 -3.68 -8.70
CA VAL A 127 5.54 -2.36 -8.10
C VAL A 127 6.88 -2.31 -7.37
N LEU A 128 7.20 -3.34 -6.57
CA LEU A 128 8.49 -3.44 -5.86
C LEU A 128 9.69 -3.43 -6.81
N GLN A 129 9.61 -4.17 -7.91
CA GLN A 129 10.67 -4.23 -8.92
C GLN A 129 10.88 -2.88 -9.62
N HIS A 130 9.80 -2.18 -9.98
CA HIS A 130 9.89 -0.84 -10.57
C HIS A 130 10.44 0.19 -9.61
N ALA A 131 10.10 0.10 -8.32
CA ALA A 131 10.70 0.93 -7.28
C ALA A 131 12.22 0.68 -7.17
N ALA A 132 12.64 -0.58 -7.14
CA ALA A 132 14.05 -0.97 -7.05
C ALA A 132 14.88 -0.51 -8.26
N LYS A 133 14.34 -0.60 -9.49
CA LYS A 133 15.03 -0.18 -10.72
C LYS A 133 15.40 1.30 -10.77
N ILE A 134 14.67 2.17 -10.05
CA ILE A 134 14.95 3.60 -10.00
C ILE A 134 16.04 3.93 -8.96
N GLN A 135 16.41 2.99 -8.09
CA GLN A 135 17.39 3.20 -7.04
C GLN A 135 18.85 3.23 -7.55
N THR A 136 19.25 4.38 -8.07
CA THR A 136 20.59 4.94 -7.77
C THR A 136 20.58 5.76 -6.47
N CYS A 137 19.42 5.89 -5.81
CA CYS A 137 19.23 6.58 -4.54
C CYS A 137 18.64 5.59 -3.51
N ALA A 138 19.44 5.22 -2.52
CA ALA A 138 19.42 3.96 -1.76
C ALA A 138 18.28 3.73 -0.75
N LYS A 139 17.06 4.24 -0.96
CA LYS A 139 15.95 4.01 -0.03
C LYS A 139 14.63 3.89 -0.77
N TRP A 140 13.72 3.04 -0.26
CA TRP A 140 12.29 3.14 -0.52
C TRP A 140 11.77 4.50 -0.05
N HIS A 141 12.08 5.52 -0.82
CA HIS A 141 11.48 6.82 -0.72
C HIS A 141 10.11 6.74 -1.38
N TYR A 142 9.19 6.02 -0.70
CA TYR A 142 7.74 6.07 -0.91
C TYR A 142 7.25 7.53 -1.07
N ILE A 143 8.03 8.48 -0.52
CA ILE A 143 7.74 9.91 -0.43
C ILE A 143 9.06 10.74 -0.47
N SER A 144 9.92 10.65 -1.49
CA SER A 144 11.05 11.62 -1.62
C SER A 144 10.67 12.90 -2.35
N LYS A 145 9.65 12.86 -3.21
CA LYS A 145 9.21 14.05 -3.94
C LYS A 145 8.00 14.75 -3.35
N TYR A 146 7.30 14.14 -2.40
CA TYR A 146 6.28 14.86 -1.62
C TYR A 146 6.92 15.69 -0.48
N VAL A 147 8.18 15.40 -0.14
CA VAL A 147 8.88 15.90 1.05
C VAL A 147 10.25 16.47 0.65
N GLU A 148 10.27 17.49 -0.18
CA GLU A 148 11.41 18.42 -0.20
C GLU A 148 11.46 19.30 1.08
N LEU A 149 10.53 19.11 2.03
CA LEU A 149 10.35 19.97 3.21
C LEU A 149 10.51 19.31 4.59
N ALA A 150 10.72 17.99 4.72
CA ALA A 150 10.89 17.37 6.05
C ALA A 150 12.18 16.54 6.15
N THR A 151 13.20 17.16 6.73
CA THR A 151 14.56 16.65 6.94
C THR A 151 14.70 15.45 7.89
N CYS A 152 13.60 14.86 8.37
CA CYS A 152 13.61 13.81 9.39
C CYS A 152 12.72 12.59 9.08
N TYR A 153 12.19 12.46 7.87
CA TYR A 153 11.12 11.48 7.62
C TYR A 153 11.62 10.09 7.16
N ARG A 154 11.20 9.04 7.88
CA ARG A 154 11.23 7.64 7.39
C ARG A 154 9.85 7.31 6.82
N PRO A 155 9.70 7.12 5.49
CA PRO A 155 8.47 6.62 4.93
C PRO A 155 8.24 5.20 5.45
N THR A 156 7.19 4.99 6.24
CA THR A 156 6.89 3.67 6.78
C THR A 156 5.96 2.93 5.84
N THR A 157 6.32 1.70 5.49
CA THR A 157 5.44 0.70 4.85
C THR A 157 4.23 0.31 5.71
N GLY A 158 3.98 1.00 6.83
CA GLY A 158 3.00 0.63 7.85
C GLY A 158 1.59 0.51 7.31
N SER A 159 1.17 1.42 6.42
CA SER A 159 -0.13 1.31 5.75
C SER A 159 -0.23 0.05 4.90
N LEU A 160 0.80 -0.33 4.15
CA LEU A 160 0.79 -1.59 3.37
C LEU A 160 0.63 -2.83 4.26
N HIS A 161 1.26 -2.84 5.44
CA HIS A 161 1.10 -3.92 6.42
C HIS A 161 -0.32 -3.95 7.00
N GLN A 162 -0.87 -2.79 7.35
CA GLN A 162 -2.24 -2.66 7.84
C GLN A 162 -3.26 -3.09 6.79
N LEU A 163 -3.07 -2.72 5.52
CA LEU A 163 -3.95 -3.10 4.42
C LEU A 163 -3.91 -4.62 4.18
N ALA A 164 -2.72 -5.23 4.16
CA ALA A 164 -2.60 -6.68 4.07
C ALA A 164 -3.23 -7.40 5.27
N ALA A 165 -3.07 -6.84 6.47
CA ALA A 165 -3.66 -7.36 7.71
C ALA A 165 -5.18 -7.28 7.73
N TYR A 166 -5.80 -6.34 7.01
CA TYR A 166 -7.26 -6.17 6.96
C TYR A 166 -7.99 -7.40 6.42
N HIS A 167 -7.43 -8.06 5.40
CA HIS A 167 -7.96 -9.30 4.81
C HIS A 167 -7.07 -10.53 5.08
N GLY A 168 -6.01 -10.39 5.88
CA GLY A 168 -5.17 -11.50 6.28
C GLY A 168 -4.19 -11.98 5.20
N HIS A 169 -3.78 -11.13 4.27
CA HIS A 169 -2.90 -11.47 3.13
C HIS A 169 -1.43 -11.66 3.53
N ALA A 170 -1.08 -12.81 4.12
CA ALA A 170 0.29 -13.13 4.53
C ALA A 170 1.30 -13.10 3.36
N CYS A 171 0.87 -13.43 2.14
CA CYS A 171 1.71 -13.38 0.94
C CYS A 171 2.30 -11.99 0.65
N ILE A 172 1.59 -10.91 1.02
CA ILE A 172 2.08 -9.54 0.89
C ILE A 172 3.18 -9.25 1.92
N LEU A 173 3.08 -9.80 3.13
CA LEU A 173 4.15 -9.68 4.12
C LEU A 173 5.40 -10.44 3.71
N ASP A 174 5.26 -11.63 3.13
CA ASP A 174 6.39 -12.37 2.55
C ASP A 174 7.08 -11.51 1.48
N ALA A 175 6.31 -10.91 0.56
CA ALA A 175 6.86 -10.04 -0.49
C ALA A 175 7.55 -8.77 0.07
N LEU A 176 7.02 -8.19 1.15
CA LEU A 176 7.63 -7.06 1.86
C LEU A 176 8.93 -7.48 2.57
N ARG A 177 8.94 -8.64 3.24
CA ARG A 177 10.11 -9.18 3.94
C ARG A 177 11.26 -9.48 2.99
N ASP A 178 10.97 -10.14 1.88
CA ASP A 178 11.99 -10.64 0.96
C ASP A 178 12.66 -9.50 0.15
N ASN A 179 12.09 -8.29 0.20
CA ASN A 179 12.68 -7.10 -0.39
C ASN A 179 13.59 -6.39 0.62
N ALA A 180 14.91 -6.49 0.43
CA ALA A 180 15.95 -6.04 1.38
C ALA A 180 15.81 -4.57 1.85
N ASP A 181 15.20 -3.70 1.05
CA ASP A 181 14.98 -2.28 1.38
C ASP A 181 13.56 -1.98 1.92
N ALA A 182 12.63 -2.93 1.83
CA ALA A 182 11.31 -2.89 2.44
C ALA A 182 11.19 -3.85 3.65
N ASN A 183 12.35 -4.32 4.12
CA ASN A 183 12.47 -5.35 5.14
C ASN A 183 11.54 -5.03 6.32
N TYR A 184 10.66 -5.98 6.63
CA TYR A 184 9.71 -5.91 7.74
C TYR A 184 10.48 -5.57 9.02
N SER A 185 10.50 -4.29 9.39
CA SER A 185 10.87 -3.93 10.75
C SER A 185 9.59 -3.99 11.55
N ILE A 186 9.60 -4.81 12.58
CA ILE A 186 8.70 -4.70 13.71
C ILE A 186 8.46 -3.22 14.10
N GLU A 187 9.46 -2.34 14.00
CA GLU A 187 9.31 -0.91 14.30
C GLU A 187 8.45 -0.15 13.27
N ASN A 188 8.38 -0.63 12.02
CA ASN A 188 7.59 -0.03 10.94
C ASN A 188 6.14 -0.56 10.92
N ALA A 189 5.91 -1.79 11.39
CA ALA A 189 4.60 -2.44 11.37
C ALA A 189 3.81 -2.26 12.68
N ARG A 190 4.51 -2.08 13.82
CA ARG A 190 3.90 -2.02 15.16
C ARG A 190 3.13 -0.76 15.51
N GLY A 191 3.14 0.26 14.66
CA GLY A 191 2.64 1.59 15.01
C GLY A 191 3.41 2.23 16.18
N GLY A 192 3.37 3.56 16.28
CA GLY A 192 3.75 4.28 17.49
C GLY A 192 2.75 4.10 18.64
N PRO A 193 3.07 4.65 19.84
CA PRO A 193 2.20 4.59 21.02
C PRO A 193 0.77 5.10 20.80
N GLU A 194 0.59 5.95 19.80
CA GLU A 194 -0.69 6.54 19.43
C GLU A 194 -1.12 6.17 18.01
N GLU A 195 -0.63 5.05 17.48
CA GLU A 195 -0.90 4.60 16.11
C GLU A 195 -1.47 3.19 16.11
N TYR A 196 -2.35 2.93 15.16
CA TYR A 196 -2.79 1.58 14.89
C TYR A 196 -1.64 0.79 14.27
N SER A 197 -1.61 -0.51 14.51
CA SER A 197 -0.64 -1.43 13.91
C SER A 197 -1.34 -2.44 13.03
N ASP A 198 -0.57 -3.17 12.23
CA ASP A 198 -1.06 -4.35 11.51
C ASP A 198 -1.71 -5.39 12.45
N ILE A 199 -1.15 -5.60 13.65
CA ILE A 199 -1.73 -6.46 14.70
C ILE A 199 -3.11 -5.95 15.13
N HIS A 200 -3.27 -4.65 15.37
CA HIS A 200 -4.57 -4.10 15.75
C HIS A 200 -5.60 -4.26 14.63
N VAL A 201 -5.19 -4.07 13.37
CA VAL A 201 -6.07 -4.30 12.21
C VAL A 201 -6.48 -5.76 12.11
N ALA A 202 -5.51 -6.69 12.13
CA ALA A 202 -5.79 -8.11 12.01
C ALA A 202 -6.67 -8.62 13.15
N ALA A 203 -6.47 -8.12 14.38
CA ALA A 203 -7.29 -8.49 15.53
C ALA A 203 -8.74 -8.00 15.40
N GLU A 204 -8.95 -6.73 15.04
CA GLU A 204 -10.30 -6.19 14.87
C GLU A 204 -11.06 -6.85 13.71
N ARG A 205 -10.33 -7.33 12.68
CA ARG A 205 -10.90 -8.09 11.56
C ARG A 205 -11.00 -9.59 11.80
N GLY A 206 -10.56 -10.10 12.96
CA GLY A 206 -10.60 -11.52 13.27
C GLY A 206 -9.67 -12.40 12.43
N ASN A 207 -8.61 -11.83 11.84
CA ASN A 207 -7.67 -12.56 10.98
C ASN A 207 -6.63 -13.33 11.80
N VAL A 208 -7.09 -14.37 12.51
CA VAL A 208 -6.27 -15.17 13.46
C VAL A 208 -5.04 -15.78 12.80
N ALA A 209 -5.18 -16.31 11.58
CA ALA A 209 -4.05 -16.90 10.84
C ALA A 209 -2.95 -15.86 10.56
N HIS A 210 -3.35 -14.62 10.27
CA HIS A 210 -2.43 -13.52 10.03
C HIS A 210 -1.74 -13.05 11.31
N LEU A 211 -2.47 -13.00 12.43
CA LEU A 211 -1.90 -12.74 13.75
C LEU A 211 -0.85 -13.78 14.13
N ASN A 212 -1.18 -15.07 13.98
CA ASN A 212 -0.25 -16.16 14.25
C ASN A 212 1.00 -16.05 13.37
N TYR A 213 0.82 -15.76 12.08
CA TYR A 213 1.94 -15.53 11.17
C TYR A 213 2.84 -14.38 11.65
N ILE A 214 2.28 -13.24 12.08
CA ILE A 214 3.06 -12.12 12.63
C ILE A 214 3.81 -12.55 13.90
N LEU A 215 3.14 -13.23 14.83
CA LEU A 215 3.73 -13.69 16.09
C LEU A 215 4.90 -14.67 15.86
N ASP A 216 4.72 -15.65 14.98
CA ASP A 216 5.76 -16.62 14.61
C ASP A 216 7.00 -15.92 14.04
N ASN A 217 6.79 -14.91 13.18
CA ASN A 217 7.88 -14.12 12.61
C ASN A 217 8.57 -13.25 13.68
N ILE A 218 7.83 -12.66 14.62
CA ILE A 218 8.41 -11.89 15.74
C ILE A 218 9.31 -12.79 16.59
N GLU A 219 8.87 -14.01 16.92
CA GLU A 219 9.66 -14.95 17.70
C GLU A 219 10.94 -15.39 16.98
N GLN A 220 10.85 -15.68 15.68
CA GLN A 220 12.01 -16.09 14.88
C GLN A 220 13.07 -14.98 14.81
N HIS A 221 12.67 -13.72 14.61
CA HIS A 221 13.59 -12.57 14.62
C HIS A 221 14.19 -12.31 16.01
N GLY A 222 13.39 -12.45 17.08
CA GLY A 222 13.85 -12.34 18.45
C GLY A 222 14.91 -13.38 18.83
N ARG A 223 14.81 -14.60 18.28
CA ARG A 223 15.80 -15.68 18.48
C ARG A 223 17.09 -15.47 17.68
N GLN A 224 17.06 -14.78 16.55
CA GLN A 224 18.23 -14.51 15.71
C GLN A 224 19.08 -13.33 16.20
N CYS A 225 18.52 -12.40 16.97
CA CYS A 225 19.23 -11.29 17.61
C CYS A 225 19.97 -11.70 18.90
N THR A 226 21.01 -12.54 18.79
CA THR A 226 21.88 -12.94 19.92
C THR A 226 23.15 -12.10 20.07
N LYS A 227 23.29 -10.99 19.32
CA LYS A 227 24.47 -10.11 19.42
C LYS A 227 24.41 -9.23 20.69
N PRO A 228 25.47 -9.20 21.52
CA PRO A 228 25.48 -8.52 22.82
C PRO A 228 25.47 -6.98 22.74
N SER A 229 25.48 -6.36 21.55
CA SER A 229 25.35 -4.90 21.39
C SER A 229 23.90 -4.40 21.47
N CYS A 230 22.91 -5.28 21.54
CA CYS A 230 21.49 -4.94 21.69
C CYS A 230 21.10 -4.85 23.17
N THR A 231 21.79 -4.03 23.96
CA THR A 231 21.50 -3.86 25.41
C THR A 231 20.34 -2.90 25.70
N ASN A 232 19.69 -2.31 24.70
CA ASN A 232 18.41 -1.65 24.90
C ASN A 232 17.27 -2.68 24.87
N LYS A 233 17.19 -3.49 25.93
CA LYS A 233 15.98 -4.25 26.28
C LYS A 233 14.85 -3.27 26.57
N ARG A 234 14.21 -2.70 25.54
CA ARG A 234 12.81 -2.29 25.70
C ARG A 234 12.00 -3.58 25.73
N PRO A 235 11.05 -3.76 26.64
CA PRO A 235 10.29 -5.01 26.73
C PRO A 235 9.48 -5.18 25.43
N HIS A 236 10.03 -5.96 24.49
CA HIS A 236 9.59 -6.07 23.10
C HIS A 236 8.25 -6.78 22.90
N VAL A 237 7.55 -7.13 23.98
CA VAL A 237 6.30 -7.92 23.95
C VAL A 237 5.16 -7.23 24.72
N ASN A 238 5.46 -6.40 25.72
CA ASN A 238 4.43 -5.87 26.63
C ASN A 238 3.66 -4.65 26.10
N TYR A 239 4.05 -4.06 24.97
CA TYR A 239 3.35 -2.89 24.40
C TYR A 239 2.36 -3.26 23.29
N ALA A 240 2.49 -4.45 22.67
CA ALA A 240 1.64 -4.86 21.54
C ALA A 240 0.49 -5.79 21.98
N ILE A 241 0.66 -6.50 23.10
CA ILE A 241 -0.39 -7.30 23.72
C ILE A 241 -0.85 -6.54 24.95
N GLY A 242 -1.65 -5.49 24.73
CA GLY A 242 -2.57 -5.11 25.78
C GLY A 242 -3.38 -6.37 26.14
N ALA A 243 -3.50 -6.66 27.42
CA ALA A 243 -4.32 -7.75 27.94
C ALA A 243 -5.76 -7.87 27.37
N PRO A 244 -6.41 -6.87 26.71
CA PRO A 244 -7.74 -7.09 26.16
C PRO A 244 -7.80 -7.95 24.89
N LEU A 245 -6.70 -8.12 24.13
CA LEU A 245 -6.77 -8.74 22.79
C LEU A 245 -7.25 -10.19 22.80
N LEU A 246 -6.84 -10.97 23.81
CA LEU A 246 -7.29 -12.35 24.00
C LEU A 246 -8.70 -12.43 24.59
N ASP A 247 -9.09 -11.45 25.41
CA ASP A 247 -10.42 -11.41 26.03
C ASP A 247 -11.52 -11.01 25.02
N THR A 248 -11.23 -10.14 24.05
CA THR A 248 -12.20 -9.80 22.98
C THR A 248 -12.42 -10.93 21.99
N MET A 249 -11.48 -11.85 21.82
CA MET A 249 -11.64 -12.99 20.90
C MET A 249 -12.43 -14.16 21.52
N ALA A 250 -12.64 -14.15 22.84
CA ALA A 250 -13.40 -15.17 23.57
C ALA A 250 -14.87 -14.77 23.82
N ALA A 251 -15.29 -13.59 23.35
CA ALA A 251 -16.58 -12.99 23.69
C ALA A 251 -17.65 -13.08 22.58
N ASP A 252 -17.37 -13.70 21.44
CA ASP A 252 -18.33 -13.95 20.34
C ASP A 252 -18.59 -15.46 20.13
#